data_AF-H1V918-F1
#
_entry.id   AF-H1V918-F1
#
_cell.length_a   1.000
_cell.length_b   1.000
_cell.length_c   1.000
_cell.angle_alpha   90.00
_cell.angle_beta   90.00
_cell.angle_gamma   90.00
#
_symmetry.space_group_name_H-M   'P 1'
#
loop_
_entity.id
_entity.type
_entity.pdbx_description
1 polymer ?
#
loop_
_entity_poly.entity_id
_entity_poly.type
_entity_poly.pdbx_seq_one_letter_code
_entity_poly.pdbx_strand_id
1 'polypeptide(L)'
;MRVLGDGYSLFYSVWCSNEREFYDMKKDPGQMTNLAGSASGSGRLLDRPLSAVQDRLDTLLLVLKSCKAETCRLPWKRVHPEGGVENLRDALDAKYDAFYARQPKISFSDCKDFYDIAAEGAQDTLVYYDP
;
A
#
# COMPACT_ATOMS: atom_id res chain seq x y z
N MET A 1 -2.40 0.10 -8.63
CA MET A 1 -0.97 -0.25 -8.49
C MET A 1 -0.79 -1.76 -8.60
N ARG A 2 0.23 -2.22 -9.35
CA ARG A 2 0.66 -3.63 -9.40
C ARG A 2 1.91 -3.83 -8.55
N VAL A 3 1.91 -4.83 -7.68
CA VAL A 3 3.06 -5.18 -6.84
C VAL A 3 3.43 -6.63 -7.11
N LEU A 4 4.62 -6.83 -7.67
CA LEU A 4 5.12 -8.13 -8.10
C LEU A 4 6.36 -8.48 -7.28
N GLY A 5 6.54 -9.77 -6.99
CA GLY A 5 7.75 -10.29 -6.38
C GLY A 5 7.69 -11.81 -6.31
N ASP A 6 8.69 -12.40 -5.65
CA ASP A 6 8.77 -13.85 -5.62
C ASP A 6 7.59 -14.45 -4.84
N GLY A 7 6.84 -15.33 -5.50
CA GLY A 7 5.66 -15.97 -4.94
C GLY A 7 4.38 -15.12 -4.85
N TYR A 8 4.37 -13.84 -5.27
CA TYR A 8 3.15 -13.01 -5.22
C TYR A 8 2.98 -12.07 -6.42
N SER A 9 1.72 -11.80 -6.78
CA SER A 9 1.35 -10.74 -7.72
C SER A 9 0.05 -10.12 -7.24
N LEU A 10 0.10 -8.87 -6.81
CA LEU A 10 -1.02 -8.19 -6.18
C LEU A 10 -1.45 -6.99 -7.02
N PHE A 11 -2.75 -6.74 -7.05
CA PHE A 11 -3.31 -5.48 -7.50
C PHE A 11 -3.94 -4.76 -6.31
N TYR A 12 -3.65 -3.46 -6.20
CA TYR A 12 -4.20 -2.61 -5.15
C TYR A 12 -4.58 -1.23 -5.71
N SER A 13 -5.81 -0.77 -5.48
CA SER A 13 -6.30 0.57 -5.82
C SER A 13 -7.24 1.10 -4.75
N VAL A 14 -7.31 2.42 -4.68
CA VAL A 14 -8.29 3.14 -3.87
C VAL A 14 -8.93 4.20 -4.76
N TRP A 15 -10.25 4.20 -4.80
CA TRP A 15 -11.05 5.17 -5.56
C TRP A 15 -11.19 6.47 -4.78
N CYS A 16 -11.54 7.57 -5.45
CA CYS A 16 -11.78 8.85 -4.76
C CYS A 16 -12.97 8.78 -3.78
N SER A 17 -13.89 7.85 -3.96
CA SER A 17 -14.98 7.53 -3.04
C SER A 17 -14.53 6.63 -1.87
N ASN A 18 -13.22 6.40 -1.76
CA ASN A 18 -12.53 5.61 -0.73
C ASN A 18 -12.82 4.10 -0.78
N GLU A 19 -13.52 3.57 -1.80
CA GLU A 19 -13.57 2.13 -2.00
C GLU A 19 -12.19 1.59 -2.34
N ARG A 20 -11.91 0.39 -1.83
CA ARG A 20 -10.62 -0.26 -1.94
C ARG A 20 -10.77 -1.54 -2.72
N GLU A 21 -9.82 -1.77 -3.60
CA GLU A 21 -9.72 -2.96 -4.41
C GLU A 21 -8.39 -3.63 -4.13
N PHE A 22 -8.44 -4.90 -3.72
CA PHE A 22 -7.27 -5.69 -3.40
C PHE A 22 -7.44 -7.11 -3.92
N TYR A 23 -6.60 -7.52 -4.86
CA TYR A 23 -6.69 -8.85 -5.49
C TYR A 23 -5.34 -9.57 -5.48
N ASP A 24 -5.38 -10.87 -5.22
CA ASP A 24 -4.27 -11.79 -5.49
C ASP A 24 -4.38 -12.28 -6.93
N MET A 25 -3.55 -11.71 -7.80
CA MET A 25 -3.62 -11.88 -9.25
C MET A 25 -3.07 -13.23 -9.71
N LYS A 26 -2.40 -13.98 -8.83
CA LYS A 26 -2.00 -15.37 -9.13
C LYS A 26 -3.17 -16.33 -8.92
N LYS A 27 -4.01 -16.08 -7.92
CA LYS A 27 -5.19 -16.91 -7.61
C LYS A 27 -6.44 -16.46 -8.34
N ASP A 28 -6.56 -15.15 -8.57
CA ASP A 28 -7.71 -14.50 -9.18
C ASP A 28 -7.26 -13.52 -10.28
N PRO A 29 -6.81 -14.03 -11.44
CA PRO A 29 -6.43 -13.19 -12.57
C PRO A 29 -7.57 -12.30 -13.09
N GLY A 30 -8.83 -12.71 -12.87
CA GLY A 30 -10.03 -12.00 -13.29
C GLY A 30 -10.50 -10.92 -12.32
N GLN A 31 -9.87 -10.77 -11.14
CA GLN A 31 -10.19 -9.76 -10.13
C GLN A 31 -11.65 -9.84 -9.64
N MET A 32 -12.16 -11.07 -9.47
CA MET A 32 -13.54 -11.32 -9.08
C MET A 32 -13.75 -11.29 -7.56
N THR A 33 -12.71 -11.54 -6.76
CA THR A 33 -12.78 -11.66 -5.29
C THR A 33 -11.95 -10.57 -4.62
N ASN A 34 -12.61 -9.48 -4.21
CA ASN A 34 -11.95 -8.36 -3.55
C ASN A 34 -11.60 -8.69 -2.08
N LEU A 35 -10.31 -8.75 -1.79
CA LEU A 35 -9.75 -9.03 -0.46
C LEU A 35 -9.86 -7.85 0.51
N ALA A 36 -10.10 -6.62 0.03
CA ALA A 36 -10.18 -5.43 0.88
C ALA A 36 -11.43 -5.45 1.80
N GLY A 37 -12.54 -6.04 1.33
CA GLY A 37 -13.75 -6.24 2.13
C GLY A 37 -13.61 -7.35 3.19
N SER A 38 -12.62 -8.23 3.04
CA SER A 38 -12.32 -9.31 3.99
C SER A 38 -11.33 -8.89 5.10
N ALA A 39 -10.91 -7.63 5.12
CA ALA A 39 -10.03 -7.07 6.15
C ALA A 39 -10.63 -7.13 7.57
N SER A 40 -11.94 -7.38 7.70
CA SER A 40 -12.67 -7.48 8.97
C SER A 40 -12.59 -8.83 9.71
N GLY A 41 -11.64 -9.74 9.41
CA GLY A 41 -11.17 -10.61 10.52
C GLY A 41 -10.69 -12.05 10.31
N SER A 42 -10.42 -12.57 9.10
CA SER A 42 -9.88 -13.95 9.00
C SER A 42 -8.91 -14.24 7.86
N GLY A 43 -8.79 -13.36 6.86
CA GLY A 43 -7.90 -13.62 5.73
C GLY A 43 -6.42 -13.43 6.07
N ARG A 44 -5.58 -14.31 5.53
CA ARG A 44 -4.12 -14.20 5.56
C ARG A 44 -3.58 -14.17 4.13
N LEU A 45 -2.53 -13.37 3.93
CA LEU A 45 -1.78 -13.34 2.69
C LEU A 45 -0.30 -13.14 3.02
N LEU A 46 0.58 -13.89 2.34
CA LEU A 46 2.02 -13.88 2.61
C LEU A 46 2.33 -14.12 4.10
N ASP A 47 1.60 -15.05 4.72
CA ASP A 47 1.73 -15.43 6.13
C ASP A 47 1.47 -14.29 7.14
N ARG A 48 0.82 -13.21 6.70
CA ARG A 48 0.44 -12.06 7.52
C ARG A 48 -1.08 -11.81 7.47
N PRO A 49 -1.66 -11.16 8.49
CA PRO A 49 -3.04 -10.71 8.42
C PRO A 49 -3.26 -9.80 7.20
N LEU A 50 -4.41 -9.92 6.52
CA LEU A 50 -4.71 -9.07 5.36
C LEU A 50 -4.61 -7.58 5.68
N SER A 51 -5.03 -7.15 6.87
CA SER A 51 -4.90 -5.76 7.33
C SER A 51 -3.43 -5.28 7.34
N ALA A 52 -2.51 -6.11 7.85
CA ALA A 52 -1.09 -5.79 7.86
C ALA A 52 -0.54 -5.63 6.44
N VAL A 53 -0.95 -6.51 5.50
CA VAL A 53 -0.57 -6.39 4.08
C VAL A 53 -1.12 -5.12 3.47
N GLN A 54 -2.41 -4.82 3.73
CA GLN A 54 -3.08 -3.64 3.23
C GLN A 54 -2.40 -2.35 3.70
N ASP A 55 -1.93 -2.28 4.95
CA ASP A 55 -1.20 -1.11 5.47
C ASP A 55 0.08 -0.80 4.67
N ARG A 56 0.80 -1.83 4.21
CA ARG A 56 2.01 -1.66 3.37
C ARG A 56 1.64 -1.23 1.97
N LEU A 57 0.59 -1.81 1.40
CA LEU A 57 0.11 -1.45 0.06
C LEU A 57 -0.42 -0.01 0.02
N ASP A 58 -1.11 0.44 1.07
CA ASP A 58 -1.53 1.83 1.25
C ASP A 58 -0.33 2.78 1.27
N THR A 59 0.67 2.45 2.09
CA THR A 59 1.87 3.27 2.23
C THR A 59 2.61 3.36 0.90
N LEU A 60 2.75 2.25 0.18
CA LEU A 60 3.38 2.21 -1.12
C LEU A 60 2.58 3.01 -2.16
N LEU A 61 1.25 2.89 -2.16
CA LEU A 61 0.38 3.65 -3.04
C LEU A 61 0.45 5.16 -2.75
N LEU A 62 0.54 5.54 -1.47
CA LEU A 62 0.74 6.93 -1.05
C LEU A 62 2.09 7.49 -1.54
N VAL A 63 3.17 6.70 -1.48
CA VAL A 63 4.45 7.10 -2.10
C VAL A 63 4.27 7.37 -3.59
N LEU A 64 3.60 6.45 -4.31
CA LEU A 64 3.41 6.56 -5.76
C LEU A 64 2.46 7.67 -6.19
N LYS A 65 1.55 8.11 -5.31
CA LYS A 65 0.54 9.14 -5.58
C LYS A 65 1.16 10.48 -6.00
N SER A 66 2.23 10.89 -5.33
CA SER A 66 2.89 12.19 -5.52
C SER A 66 4.35 12.06 -5.97
N CYS A 67 4.79 10.83 -6.31
CA CYS A 67 6.19 10.54 -6.59
C CYS A 67 6.74 11.36 -7.77
N LYS A 68 8.04 11.64 -7.71
CA LYS A 68 8.81 12.23 -8.82
C LYS A 68 10.14 11.52 -8.96
N ALA A 69 10.61 11.36 -10.19
CA ALA A 69 11.93 10.84 -10.53
C ALA A 69 12.29 9.52 -9.79
N GLU A 70 13.37 9.52 -9.00
CA GLU A 70 13.89 8.33 -8.32
C GLU A 70 12.87 7.71 -7.36
N THR A 71 12.07 8.52 -6.66
CA THR A 71 11.04 8.04 -5.72
C THR A 71 10.02 7.13 -6.40
N CYS A 72 9.68 7.38 -7.67
CA CYS A 72 8.76 6.51 -8.43
C CYS A 72 9.40 5.17 -8.80
N ARG A 73 10.73 5.12 -8.91
CA ARG A 73 11.49 3.91 -9.28
C ARG A 73 11.87 3.09 -8.06
N LEU A 74 12.14 3.74 -6.93
CA LEU A 74 12.59 3.14 -5.68
C LEU A 74 11.66 3.54 -4.52
N PRO A 75 10.37 3.18 -4.58
CA PRO A 75 9.39 3.66 -3.61
C PRO A 75 9.66 3.13 -2.19
N TRP A 76 10.25 1.94 -2.04
CA TRP A 76 10.65 1.42 -0.72
C TRP A 76 11.77 2.23 -0.06
N LYS A 77 12.75 2.70 -0.85
CA LYS A 77 13.85 3.57 -0.39
C LYS A 77 13.33 4.91 0.14
N ARG A 78 12.17 5.40 -0.33
CA ARG A 78 11.54 6.61 0.20
C ARG A 78 11.00 6.41 1.62
N VAL A 79 10.57 5.20 1.96
CA VAL A 79 10.01 4.83 3.27
C VAL A 79 11.11 4.35 4.22
N HIS A 80 12.09 3.62 3.70
CA HIS A 80 13.23 3.04 4.42
C HIS A 80 14.55 3.52 3.78
N PRO A 81 14.98 4.77 4.00
CA PRO A 81 16.15 5.35 3.35
C PRO A 81 17.47 4.69 3.77
N GLU A 82 17.52 4.09 4.96
CA GLU A 82 18.68 3.35 5.48
C GLU A 82 18.74 1.90 4.97
N GLY A 83 17.76 1.49 4.14
CA GLY A 83 17.68 0.15 3.58
C GLY A 83 16.88 -0.83 4.46
N GLY A 84 17.12 -2.13 4.30
CA GLY A 84 16.44 -3.19 5.05
C GLY A 84 15.02 -3.55 4.55
N VAL A 85 14.49 -2.80 3.58
CA VAL A 85 13.23 -3.11 2.88
C VAL A 85 13.38 -2.79 1.40
N GLU A 86 13.40 -3.82 0.56
CA GLU A 86 13.49 -3.69 -0.90
C GLU A 86 12.23 -4.14 -1.63
N ASN A 87 11.39 -4.93 -0.96
CA ASN A 87 10.17 -5.49 -1.52
C ASN A 87 9.08 -5.65 -0.44
N LEU A 88 7.90 -6.14 -0.86
CA LEU A 88 6.76 -6.29 0.05
C LEU A 88 7.01 -7.32 1.15
N ARG A 89 7.75 -8.41 0.89
CA ARG A 89 8.05 -9.42 1.92
C ARG A 89 8.91 -8.83 3.03
N ASP A 90 9.92 -8.05 2.69
CA ASP A 90 10.75 -7.37 3.69
C ASP A 90 9.91 -6.39 4.53
N ALA A 91 9.03 -5.62 3.86
CA ALA A 91 8.12 -4.69 4.52
C ALA A 91 7.10 -5.37 5.47
N LEU A 92 6.86 -6.67 5.27
CA LEU A 92 5.93 -7.48 6.05
C LEU A 92 6.54 -8.06 7.33
N ASP A 93 7.83 -7.85 7.59
CA ASP A 93 8.42 -8.15 8.90
C ASP A 93 7.60 -7.47 10.01
N ALA A 94 7.31 -8.24 11.06
CA ALA A 94 6.47 -7.82 12.17
C ALA A 94 7.05 -6.60 12.90
N LYS A 95 8.37 -6.40 12.89
CA LYS A 95 9.01 -5.24 13.52
C LYS A 95 8.52 -3.90 12.93
N TYR A 96 8.07 -3.91 11.66
CA TYR A 96 7.52 -2.72 11.00
C TYR A 96 6.00 -2.56 11.18
N ASP A 97 5.29 -3.47 11.86
CA ASP A 97 3.82 -3.43 11.99
C ASP A 97 3.34 -2.10 12.58
N ALA A 98 3.89 -1.71 13.72
CA ALA A 98 3.52 -0.46 14.38
C ALA A 98 3.86 0.77 13.53
N PHE A 99 4.84 0.68 12.63
CA PHE A 99 5.21 1.75 11.71
C PHE A 99 4.22 1.88 10.55
N TYR A 100 3.87 0.78 9.89
CA TYR A 100 2.91 0.82 8.80
C TYR A 100 1.47 1.08 9.28
N ALA A 101 1.13 0.63 10.49
CA ALA A 101 -0.18 0.91 11.08
C ALA A 101 -0.41 2.41 11.29
N ARG A 102 0.62 3.17 11.71
CA ARG A 102 0.55 4.62 11.97
C ARG A 102 0.74 5.51 10.73
N GLN A 103 1.03 4.94 9.57
CA GLN A 103 1.14 5.72 8.33
C GLN A 103 -0.18 6.45 8.03
N PRO A 104 -0.12 7.69 7.51
CA PRO A 104 -1.28 8.31 6.88
C PRO A 104 -1.85 7.36 5.84
N LYS A 105 -3.15 7.09 5.91
CA LYS A 105 -3.82 6.20 4.96
C LYS A 105 -4.17 6.98 3.71
N ILE A 106 -4.14 6.30 2.57
CA ILE A 106 -4.65 6.90 1.35
C ILE A 106 -6.17 7.09 1.49
N SER A 107 -6.59 8.32 1.26
CA SER A 107 -7.98 8.72 1.33
C SER A 107 -8.18 9.98 0.51
N PHE A 108 -9.43 10.25 0.18
CA PHE A 108 -9.86 11.44 -0.52
C PHE A 108 -11.03 12.04 0.24
N SER A 109 -11.08 13.37 0.33
CA SER A 109 -12.22 14.06 0.96
C SER A 109 -13.35 14.31 -0.03
N ASP A 110 -13.06 14.34 -1.33
CA ASP A 110 -14.04 14.57 -2.38
C ASP A 110 -13.58 13.99 -3.72
N CYS A 111 -14.55 13.60 -4.57
CA CYS A 111 -14.33 13.17 -5.94
C CYS A 111 -14.51 14.35 -6.89
N LYS A 112 -13.44 15.11 -7.13
CA LYS A 112 -13.47 16.24 -8.07
C LYS A 112 -13.40 15.77 -9.52
N ASP A 113 -14.04 16.52 -10.43
CA ASP A 113 -13.94 16.33 -11.88
C ASP A 113 -12.57 16.75 -12.46
N PHE A 114 -11.68 17.26 -11.61
CA PHE A 114 -10.32 17.69 -11.94
C PHE A 114 -9.38 17.35 -10.81
N TYR A 115 -8.07 17.39 -11.08
CA TYR A 115 -7.07 17.16 -10.04
C TYR A 115 -7.00 18.34 -9.07
N ASP A 116 -7.31 18.10 -7.80
CA ASP A 116 -7.26 19.08 -6.71
C ASP A 116 -6.55 18.49 -5.49
N ILE A 117 -5.33 18.95 -5.22
CA ILE A 117 -4.51 18.48 -4.08
C ILE A 117 -5.25 18.61 -2.75
N ALA A 118 -6.13 19.62 -2.59
CA ALA A 118 -6.87 19.79 -1.34
C ALA A 118 -7.89 18.66 -1.09
N ALA A 119 -8.38 18.01 -2.14
CA ALA A 119 -9.29 16.87 -2.06
C ALA A 119 -8.58 15.51 -1.89
N GLU A 120 -7.28 15.48 -2.12
CA GLU A 120 -6.47 14.27 -2.27
C GLU A 120 -5.95 13.72 -0.92
N GLY A 121 -6.27 14.36 0.21
CA GLY A 121 -5.83 13.90 1.53
C GLY A 121 -4.30 13.92 1.69
N ALA A 122 -3.75 12.91 2.38
CA ALA A 122 -2.31 12.82 2.63
C ALA A 122 -1.50 12.75 1.33
N GLN A 123 -0.37 13.47 1.28
CA GLN A 123 0.53 13.51 0.12
C GLN A 123 1.90 12.85 0.37
N ASP A 124 2.23 12.60 1.64
CA ASP A 124 3.53 12.11 2.07
C ASP A 124 3.40 11.00 3.10
N THR A 125 4.40 10.12 3.10
CA THR A 125 4.56 9.05 4.09
C THR A 125 5.50 9.46 5.22
N LEU A 126 5.33 8.82 6.37
CA LEU A 126 6.35 8.80 7.41
C LEU A 126 7.55 7.98 6.93
N VAL A 127 8.73 8.34 7.43
CA VAL A 127 9.98 7.63 7.17
C VAL A 127 10.34 6.77 8.37
N TYR A 128 10.81 5.55 8.11
CA TYR A 128 11.34 4.67 9.14
C TYR A 128 12.83 4.95 9.35
N TYR A 129 13.21 5.06 10.62
CA TYR A 129 14.59 5.11 11.08
C TYR A 129 14.73 4.01 12.14
N ASP A 130 15.84 3.27 12.11
CA ASP A 130 16.10 2.25 13.12
C ASP A 130 16.25 2.95 14.49
N PRO A 131 15.46 2.56 15.51
CA PRO A 131 15.48 3.22 16.82
C PRO A 131 16.79 3.02 17.60
#